data_AF-A0A2L2WUU2-F1
#
_entry.id   AF-A0A2L2WUU2-F1
#
_cell.length_a   1.000
_cell.length_b   1.000
_cell.length_c   1.000
_cell.angle_alpha   90.00
_cell.angle_beta   90.00
_cell.angle_gamma   90.00
#
_symmetry.space_group_name_H-M   'P 1'
#
loop_
_entity.id
_entity.type
_entity.pdbx_description
1 polymer ?
#
loop_
_entity_poly.entity_id
_entity_poly.type
_entity_poly.pdbx_seq_one_letter_code
_entity_poly.pdbx_strand_id
1 'polypeptide(L)' 'MEQYTVTFYVEKTDLAGHHIGMVKKVIRTGKQTIAEAAEVAVAHGANPYKNWQLTWEK' A
#
# COMPACT_ATOMS: atom_id res chain seq x y z
N MET A 1 -14.47 -4.92 -12.35
CA MET A 1 -15.07 -4.95 -11.01
C MET A 1 -14.60 -3.69 -10.32
N GLU A 2 -15.52 -2.84 -9.88
CA GLU A 2 -15.16 -1.60 -9.19
C GLU A 2 -14.43 -1.91 -7.89
N GLN A 3 -13.25 -1.32 -7.69
CA GLN A 3 -12.41 -1.62 -6.54
C GLN A 3 -11.50 -0.45 -6.15
N TYR A 4 -11.04 -0.45 -4.91
CA TYR A 4 -9.98 0.43 -4.48
C TYR A 4 -8.60 -0.08 -4.92
N THR A 5 -7.76 0.87 -5.29
CA THR A 5 -6.34 0.68 -5.51
C THR A 5 -5.60 1.58 -4.53
N VAL A 6 -4.58 1.01 -3.88
CA VAL A 6 -3.81 1.70 -2.87
C VAL A 6 -2.38 1.86 -3.37
N THR A 7 -1.92 3.11 -3.36
CA THR A 7 -0.54 3.48 -3.68
C THR A 7 0.16 3.89 -2.39
N PHE A 8 1.31 3.29 -2.07
CA PHE A 8 2.06 3.60 -0.84
C PHE A 8 3.56 3.41 -1.03
N TYR A 9 4.35 3.95 -0.12
CA TYR A 9 5.80 3.76 -0.12
C TYR A 9 6.21 2.83 1.02
N VAL A 10 7.01 1.81 0.69
CA VAL A 10 7.62 0.91 1.68
C VAL A 10 9.11 1.17 1.75
N GLU A 11 9.66 1.11 2.96
CA GLU A 11 11.11 1.09 3.13
C GLU A 11 11.67 -0.21 2.55
N LYS A 12 12.66 -0.07 1.69
CA LYS A 12 13.44 -1.18 1.15
C LYS A 12 14.67 -1.31 2.02
N THR A 13 14.90 -2.52 2.50
CA THR A 13 16.12 -2.94 3.18
C THR A 13 16.87 -3.96 2.33
N ASP A 14 18.20 -3.95 2.39
CA ASP A 14 19.03 -4.97 1.74
C ASP A 14 19.02 -6.27 2.55
N LEU A 15 19.71 -7.31 2.05
CA LEU A 15 19.83 -8.59 2.74
C LEU A 15 20.61 -8.50 4.06
N ALA A 16 21.35 -7.41 4.28
CA ALA A 16 22.09 -7.12 5.50
C ALA A 16 21.30 -6.21 6.48
N GLY A 17 20.08 -5.79 6.12
CA GLY A 17 19.22 -4.94 6.93
C GLY A 17 19.48 -3.43 6.80
N HIS A 18 20.31 -2.97 5.88
CA HIS A 18 20.52 -1.53 5.67
C HIS A 18 19.38 -0.91 4.87
N HIS A 19 18.94 0.28 5.28
CA HIS A 19 17.97 1.07 4.54
C HIS A 19 18.56 1.51 3.20
N ILE A 20 17.98 1.03 2.09
CA ILE A 20 18.40 1.38 0.73
C ILE A 20 17.51 2.44 0.08
N GLY A 21 16.36 2.76 0.67
CA GLY A 21 15.45 3.81 0.19
C GLY A 21 13.97 3.44 0.33
N MET A 22 13.10 4.28 -0.23
CA MET A 22 11.65 4.00 -0.31
C MET A 22 11.27 3.50 -1.71
N VAL A 23 10.42 2.48 -1.78
CA VAL A 23 9.85 1.95 -3.02
C VAL A 23 8.36 2.20 -3.07
N LYS A 24 7.89 2.78 -4.18
CA LYS A 24 6.47 2.90 -4.49
C LYS A 24 5.88 1.52 -4.77
N LYS A 25 4.84 1.15 -4.03
CA LYS A 25 3.98 0.00 -4.29
C LYS A 25 2.58 0.46 -4.68
N VAL A 26 1.98 -0.26 -5.61
CA VAL A 26 0.58 -0.10 -6.01
C VAL A 26 -0.08 -1.46 -5.90
N ILE A 27 -1.15 -1.54 -5.11
CA ILE A 27 -1.89 -2.79 -4.90
C ILE A 27 -3.35 -2.59 -5.29
N ARG A 28 -3.85 -3.55 -6.07
CA ARG A 28 -5.26 -3.71 -6.37
C ARG A 28 -5.87 -4.52 -5.24
N THR A 29 -6.67 -3.88 -4.39
CA THR A 29 -7.15 -4.54 -3.16
C THR A 29 -8.26 -5.54 -3.43
N GLY A 30 -8.99 -5.41 -4.55
CA GLY A 30 -10.19 -6.19 -4.82
C GLY A 30 -11.33 -5.89 -3.83
N LYS A 31 -11.20 -4.79 -3.07
CA LYS A 31 -12.15 -4.38 -2.04
C LYS A 31 -12.97 -3.20 -2.51
N GLN A 32 -14.24 -3.21 -2.12
CA GLN A 32 -15.21 -2.17 -2.47
C GLN A 32 -15.36 -1.11 -1.37
N THR A 33 -14.77 -1.33 -0.20
CA THR A 33 -14.81 -0.40 0.92
C THR A 33 -13.43 0.13 1.24
N ILE A 34 -13.37 1.37 1.73
CA ILE A 34 -12.12 2.03 2.12
C ILE A 34 -11.47 1.29 3.30
N ALA A 35 -12.27 0.83 4.26
CA ALA A 35 -11.78 0.12 5.44
C ALA A 35 -11.05 -1.18 5.06
N GLU A 36 -11.68 -2.03 4.25
CA GLU A 36 -11.04 -3.27 3.81
C GLU A 36 -9.82 -3.02 2.91
N ALA A 37 -9.88 -1.98 2.07
CA ALA A 37 -8.74 -1.59 1.24
C ALA A 37 -7.54 -1.12 2.09
N ALA A 38 -7.81 -0.43 3.20
CA ALA A 38 -6.82 -0.03 4.19
C ALA A 38 -6.18 -1.25 4.88
N GLU A 39 -6.99 -2.22 5.30
CA GLU A 39 -6.50 -3.45 5.92
C GLU A 39 -5.56 -4.22 4.99
N VAL A 40 -5.93 -4.35 3.71
CA VAL A 40 -5.06 -4.96 2.70
C VAL A 40 -3.77 -4.16 2.55
N ALA A 41 -3.83 -2.82 2.52
CA ALA A 41 -2.63 -2.00 2.43
C ALA A 41 -1.68 -2.20 3.61
N VAL A 42 -2.20 -2.19 4.83
CA VAL A 42 -1.42 -2.40 6.06
C VAL A 42 -0.79 -3.79 6.07
N ALA A 43 -1.53 -4.82 5.67
CA ALA A 43 -1.00 -6.19 5.53
C ALA A 43 0.16 -6.29 4.52
N HIS A 44 0.19 -5.41 3.52
CA HIS A 44 1.25 -5.33 2.51
C HIS A 44 2.40 -4.37 2.89
N GLY A 45 2.38 -3.82 4.12
CA GLY A 45 3.43 -2.97 4.67
C GLY A 45 3.18 -1.47 4.53
N ALA A 46 1.96 -1.04 4.16
CA ALA A 46 1.61 0.36 4.17
C ALA A 46 1.52 0.88 5.61
N ASN A 47 2.11 2.04 5.87
CA ASN A 47 1.93 2.71 7.15
C ASN A 47 0.58 3.44 7.13
N PRO A 48 -0.41 3.06 7.96
CA PRO A 48 -1.74 3.68 7.93
C PRO A 48 -1.70 5.18 8.26
N TYR A 49 -0.65 5.64 8.95
CA TYR A 49 -0.49 7.04 9.38
C TYR A 49 0.40 7.88 8.46
N LYS A 50 1.05 7.29 7.43
CA LYS A 50 1.98 8.01 6.55
C LYS A 50 2.00 7.44 5.13
N ASN A 51 2.08 8.35 4.14
CA ASN A 51 2.55 8.07 2.77
C ASN A 51 1.77 6.99 2.00
N TRP A 52 0.44 7.00 2.05
CA TRP A 52 -0.39 6.20 1.16
C TRP A 52 -1.62 6.96 0.63
N GLN A 53 -2.05 6.60 -0.57
CA GLN A 53 -3.13 7.22 -1.32
C GLN A 53 -4.09 6.13 -1.81
N LEU A 54 -5.37 6.30 -1.53
CA LEU A 54 -6.45 5.48 -2.06
C LEU A 54 -6.99 6.08 -3.36
N THR A 55 -7.26 5.24 -4.34
CA THR A 55 -7.89 5.63 -5.60
C THR A 55 -8.99 4.63 -5.92
N TRP A 56 -10.16 5.10 -6.34
CA TRP A 56 -11.26 4.25 -6.79
C TRP A 56 -11.12 4.00 -8.28
N GLU A 57 -11.01 2.74 -8.69
CA GLU A 57 -11.03 2.32 -10.09
C GLU A 57 -12.43 1.76 -10.41
N LYS A 58 -13.10 2.33 -11.41
CA LYS A 58 -14.47 2.00 -11.83
C LYS A 58 -14.48 1.08 -13.04
#